data_AF-A0A172TE42-F1
#
_entry.id   AF-A0A172TE42-F1
#
_cell.length_a   1.000
_cell.length_b   1.000
_cell.length_c   1.000
_cell.angle_alpha   90.00
_cell.angle_beta   90.00
_cell.angle_gamma   90.00
#
_symmetry.space_group_name_H-M   'P 1'
#
loop_
_entity.id
_entity.type
_entity.pdbx_description
1 polymer ?
#
loop_
_entity_poly.entity_id
_entity_poly.type
_entity_poly.pdbx_seq_one_letter_code
_entity_poly.pdbx_strand_id
1 'polypeptide(L)'
;MNKTFTWLIFAAVFTAWAGNYYVYQSHKLEKPLFLRHYYEMPSASMEHFKLYYLTNRESKRAPIFFVTASGLKLTIEQTKTRDEQGRIVLKEAYIAADKEQLKTINNTLSFNNLTAHYNDGTSDSVEIGEMIVHPVINKIPPLESRSGGGSNQGTGYNGFVANRNVTISAVSHSFPSQLSDVITTQFKGSGSDNTNQFPMVFRKGEAGYMDYTFRLPKDDPRINNAYQIMFSYLDDKRQIAGFMNTIEQPQLYSGDLDDYIRTRKEELQR
;
A
#
# COMPACT_ATOMS: atom_id res chain seq x y z
N MET A 1 -42.63 -46.67 -4.78
CA MET A 1 -41.27 -46.13 -4.54
C MET A 1 -40.70 -46.79 -3.29
N ASN A 2 -39.52 -47.41 -3.36
CA ASN A 2 -38.98 -48.20 -2.26
C ASN A 2 -38.53 -47.26 -1.12
N LYS A 3 -38.97 -47.50 0.13
CA LYS A 3 -38.71 -46.59 1.26
C LYS A 3 -37.21 -46.34 1.47
N THR A 4 -36.38 -47.36 1.24
CA THR A 4 -34.92 -47.30 1.32
C THR A 4 -34.31 -46.33 0.31
N PHE A 5 -34.85 -46.28 -0.91
CA PHE A 5 -34.37 -45.38 -1.96
C PHE A 5 -34.68 -43.91 -1.61
N THR A 6 -35.86 -43.64 -1.06
CA THR A 6 -36.23 -42.30 -0.59
C THR A 6 -35.29 -41.81 0.52
N TRP A 7 -34.95 -42.67 1.48
CA TRP A 7 -33.98 -42.33 2.55
C TRP A 7 -32.57 -42.04 2.02
N LEU A 8 -32.11 -42.78 1.02
CA LEU A 8 -30.82 -42.52 0.38
C LEU A 8 -30.78 -41.16 -0.32
N ILE A 9 -31.87 -40.76 -0.99
CA ILE A 9 -31.98 -39.42 -1.59
C ILE A 9 -31.93 -38.34 -0.51
N PHE A 10 -32.70 -38.50 0.58
CA PHE A 10 -32.66 -37.54 1.69
C PHE A 10 -31.27 -37.43 2.32
N ALA A 11 -30.59 -38.55 2.55
CA ALA A 11 -29.24 -38.55 3.06
C ALA A 11 -28.27 -37.82 2.11
N ALA A 12 -28.33 -38.10 0.81
CA ALA A 12 -27.48 -37.44 -0.18
C ALA A 12 -27.72 -35.92 -0.23
N VAL A 13 -29.00 -35.49 -0.22
CA VAL A 13 -29.37 -34.06 -0.18
C VAL A 13 -28.86 -33.41 1.11
N PHE A 14 -29.02 -34.06 2.26
CA PHE A 14 -28.55 -33.54 3.54
C PHE A 14 -27.03 -33.43 3.58
N THR A 15 -26.30 -34.44 3.10
CA THR A 15 -24.83 -34.39 3.02
C THR A 15 -24.35 -33.31 2.06
N ALA A 16 -25.00 -33.14 0.90
CA ALA A 16 -24.68 -32.07 -0.03
C ALA A 16 -24.95 -30.68 0.57
N TRP A 17 -26.05 -30.53 1.30
CA TRP A 17 -26.39 -29.29 2.00
C TRP A 17 -25.40 -29.00 3.14
N ALA A 18 -25.10 -29.98 4.00
CA ALA A 18 -24.18 -29.83 5.11
C ALA A 18 -22.75 -29.56 4.62
N GLY A 19 -22.30 -30.24 3.57
CA GLY A 19 -21.02 -29.97 2.92
C GLY A 19 -20.94 -28.56 2.37
N ASN A 20 -21.96 -28.10 1.64
CA ASN A 20 -22.04 -26.73 1.16
C ASN A 20 -22.06 -25.70 2.30
N TYR A 21 -22.78 -25.98 3.38
CA TYR A 21 -22.82 -25.12 4.56
C TYR A 21 -21.47 -25.04 5.28
N TYR A 22 -20.75 -26.16 5.38
CA TYR A 22 -19.41 -26.21 5.95
C TYR A 22 -18.39 -25.42 5.11
N VAL A 23 -18.43 -25.59 3.79
CA VAL A 23 -17.64 -24.78 2.84
C VAL A 23 -18.02 -23.30 2.98
N TYR A 24 -19.31 -22.99 3.13
CA TYR A 24 -19.79 -21.63 3.34
C TYR A 24 -19.21 -20.97 4.59
N GLN A 25 -19.19 -21.67 5.73
CA GLN A 25 -18.67 -21.10 6.97
C GLN A 25 -17.15 -21.00 7.00
N SER A 26 -16.43 -21.97 6.42
CA SER A 26 -14.95 -21.96 6.39
C SER A 26 -14.35 -20.80 5.59
N HIS A 27 -15.04 -20.34 4.54
CA HIS A 27 -14.59 -19.22 3.70
C HIS A 27 -14.98 -17.84 4.23
N LYS A 28 -15.75 -17.76 5.32
CA LYS A 28 -16.04 -16.47 5.94
C LYS A 28 -14.81 -15.90 6.63
N LEU A 29 -14.74 -14.59 6.60
CA LEU A 29 -13.84 -13.82 7.46
C LEU A 29 -14.54 -13.59 8.79
N GLU A 30 -13.90 -13.91 9.91
CA GLU A 30 -14.45 -13.59 11.24
C GLU A 30 -14.45 -12.08 11.49
N LYS A 31 -13.45 -11.38 10.95
CA LYS A 31 -13.26 -9.94 11.05
C LYS A 31 -12.69 -9.37 9.75
N PRO A 32 -12.81 -8.06 9.50
CA PRO A 32 -12.16 -7.41 8.36
C PRO A 32 -10.66 -7.74 8.31
N LEU A 33 -10.18 -8.18 7.14
CA LEU A 33 -8.79 -8.54 6.89
C LEU A 33 -8.12 -7.43 6.10
N PHE A 34 -7.23 -6.67 6.74
CA PHE A 34 -6.49 -5.61 6.07
C PHE A 34 -5.41 -6.17 5.14
N LEU A 35 -5.23 -5.51 4.00
CA LEU A 35 -4.11 -5.78 3.11
C LEU A 35 -2.80 -5.27 3.74
N ARG A 36 -1.66 -5.73 3.21
CA ARG A 36 -0.38 -5.11 3.54
C ARG A 36 -0.20 -3.84 2.69
N HIS A 37 0.25 -2.79 3.36
CA HIS A 37 0.50 -1.46 2.82
C HIS A 37 1.96 -1.15 3.12
N TYR A 38 2.73 -0.88 2.07
CA TYR A 38 4.13 -0.48 2.17
C TYR A 38 4.20 0.96 1.70
N TYR A 39 3.96 1.87 2.63
CA TYR A 39 3.85 3.30 2.32
C TYR A 39 4.96 4.09 2.99
N GLU A 40 5.72 4.83 2.20
CA GLU A 40 6.64 5.85 2.69
C GLU A 40 6.18 7.20 2.17
N MET A 41 5.92 8.15 3.07
CA MET A 41 5.32 9.43 2.70
C MET A 41 5.69 10.55 3.67
N PRO A 42 5.65 11.81 3.23
CA PRO A 42 5.71 12.94 4.16
C PRO A 42 4.41 13.02 4.98
N SER A 43 4.49 13.58 6.20
CA SER A 43 3.34 13.69 7.11
C SER A 43 2.19 14.50 6.51
N ALA A 44 2.47 15.48 5.65
CA ALA A 44 1.45 16.22 4.90
C ALA A 44 0.58 15.31 4.00
N SER A 45 1.12 14.19 3.49
CA SER A 45 0.36 13.22 2.70
C SER A 45 -0.56 12.33 3.54
N MET A 46 -0.42 12.32 4.86
CA MET A 46 -1.34 11.59 5.75
C MET A 46 -2.70 12.27 5.90
N GLU A 47 -2.86 13.50 5.40
CA GLU A 47 -4.19 14.14 5.33
C GLU A 47 -5.12 13.37 4.39
N HIS A 48 -4.59 12.70 3.36
CA HIS A 48 -5.39 11.92 2.41
C HIS A 48 -4.61 10.70 1.90
N PHE A 49 -4.89 9.53 2.46
CA PHE A 49 -4.38 8.26 1.93
C PHE A 49 -5.45 7.16 1.99
N LYS A 50 -5.13 5.98 1.45
CA LYS A 50 -6.08 4.86 1.40
C LYS A 50 -5.52 3.63 2.06
N LEU A 51 -6.33 2.94 2.85
CA LEU A 51 -6.09 1.55 3.21
C LEU A 51 -7.13 0.64 2.55
N TYR A 52 -6.73 -0.59 2.26
CA TYR A 52 -7.53 -1.62 1.64
C TYR A 52 -7.78 -2.75 2.62
N TYR A 53 -9.01 -3.27 2.63
CA TYR A 53 -9.37 -4.41 3.46
C TYR A 53 -10.45 -5.27 2.81
N LEU A 54 -10.43 -6.55 3.15
CA LEU A 54 -11.40 -7.54 2.76
C LEU A 54 -12.43 -7.71 3.87
N THR A 55 -13.70 -7.81 3.50
CA THR A 55 -14.79 -8.11 4.45
C THR A 55 -15.84 -8.99 3.78
N ASN A 56 -16.65 -9.68 4.58
CA ASN A 56 -17.81 -10.38 4.02
C ASN A 56 -18.81 -9.36 3.47
N ARG A 57 -19.44 -9.67 2.34
CA ARG A 57 -20.47 -8.85 1.69
C ARG A 57 -21.61 -8.44 2.64
N GLU A 58 -22.03 -9.38 3.48
CA GLU A 58 -23.10 -9.19 4.46
C GLU A 58 -22.63 -8.55 5.78
N SER A 59 -21.33 -8.25 5.91
CA SER A 59 -20.78 -7.71 7.14
C SER A 59 -21.27 -6.29 7.38
N LYS A 60 -21.89 -6.08 8.55
CA LYS A 60 -22.24 -4.75 9.06
C LYS A 60 -21.10 -4.11 9.85
N ARG A 61 -20.08 -4.91 10.23
CA ARG A 61 -18.92 -4.45 10.99
C ARG A 61 -17.98 -3.70 10.06
N ALA A 62 -17.87 -2.39 10.25
CA ALA A 62 -17.06 -1.50 9.43
C ALA A 62 -16.13 -0.67 10.33
N PRO A 63 -14.86 -0.50 9.94
CA PRO A 63 -13.94 0.36 10.68
C PRO A 63 -14.42 1.82 10.59
N ILE A 64 -14.24 2.59 11.66
CA ILE A 64 -14.60 4.01 11.75
C ILE A 64 -13.39 4.93 11.95
N PHE A 65 -12.37 4.46 12.68
CA PHE A 65 -11.08 5.13 12.80
C PHE A 65 -10.01 4.13 13.24
N PHE A 66 -8.76 4.52 13.09
CA PHE A 66 -7.61 3.79 13.60
C PHE A 66 -6.83 4.63 14.59
N VAL A 67 -6.10 3.95 15.47
CA VAL A 67 -5.12 4.56 16.38
C VAL A 67 -3.81 3.83 16.22
N THR A 68 -2.73 4.57 15.97
CA THR A 68 -1.37 4.03 15.96
C THR A 68 -0.85 3.81 17.38
N ALA A 69 0.23 3.04 17.54
CA ALA A 69 0.88 2.87 18.85
C ALA A 69 1.37 4.20 19.46
N SER A 70 1.67 5.22 18.64
CA SER A 70 2.05 6.56 19.10
C SER A 70 0.86 7.45 19.48
N GLY A 71 -0.38 6.96 19.35
CA GLY A 71 -1.60 7.72 19.65
C GLY A 71 -2.08 8.63 18.53
N LEU A 72 -1.45 8.60 17.34
CA LEU A 72 -1.96 9.29 16.16
C LEU A 72 -3.30 8.67 15.75
N LYS A 73 -4.33 9.51 15.69
CA LYS A 73 -5.69 9.13 15.28
C LYS A 73 -5.85 9.33 13.78
N LEU A 74 -6.34 8.28 13.13
CA LEU A 74 -6.55 8.20 11.69
C LEU A 74 -8.05 8.01 11.43
N THR A 75 -8.73 9.06 11.01
CA THR A 75 -10.19 9.04 10.81
C THR A 75 -10.51 8.51 9.42
N ILE A 76 -11.51 7.62 9.32
CA ILE A 76 -12.01 7.17 8.02
C ILE A 76 -13.07 8.15 7.56
N GLU A 77 -12.77 8.90 6.50
CA GLU A 77 -13.68 9.90 5.94
C GLU A 77 -14.78 9.24 5.10
N GLN A 78 -14.43 8.20 4.36
CA GLN A 78 -15.34 7.47 3.50
C GLN A 78 -14.80 6.07 3.23
N THR A 79 -15.72 5.15 2.96
CA THR A 79 -15.40 3.80 2.50
C THR A 79 -16.07 3.55 1.16
N LYS A 80 -15.36 2.96 0.20
CA LYS A 80 -15.91 2.55 -1.10
C LYS A 80 -15.71 1.06 -1.33
N THR A 81 -16.64 0.44 -2.06
CA THR A 81 -16.37 -0.87 -2.64
C THR A 81 -15.50 -0.68 -3.88
N ARG A 82 -14.36 -1.37 -3.91
CA ARG A 82 -13.46 -1.42 -5.07
C ARG A 82 -13.83 -2.58 -5.99
N ASP A 83 -14.03 -3.75 -5.40
CA ASP A 83 -14.38 -4.97 -6.11
C ASP A 83 -15.28 -5.85 -5.23
N GLU A 84 -16.20 -6.58 -5.84
CA GLU A 84 -17.11 -7.53 -5.20
C GLU A 84 -17.00 -8.89 -5.87
N GLN A 85 -16.58 -9.89 -5.11
CA GLN A 85 -16.38 -11.23 -5.63
C GLN A 85 -17.05 -12.26 -4.72
N GLY A 86 -18.19 -12.75 -5.20
CA GLY A 86 -19.02 -13.68 -4.46
C GLY A 86 -19.44 -13.14 -3.09
N ARG A 87 -18.78 -13.63 -2.04
CA ARG A 87 -19.11 -13.33 -0.64
C ARG A 87 -18.12 -12.38 0.04
N ILE A 88 -17.00 -12.09 -0.62
CA ILE A 88 -15.97 -11.21 -0.09
C ILE A 88 -15.94 -9.94 -0.94
N VAL A 89 -15.73 -8.83 -0.25
CA VAL A 89 -15.70 -7.50 -0.85
C VAL A 89 -14.38 -6.83 -0.49
N LEU A 90 -13.70 -6.31 -1.50
CA LEU A 90 -12.54 -5.44 -1.34
C LEU A 90 -13.02 -4.01 -1.17
N LYS A 91 -12.70 -3.42 -0.01
CA LYS A 91 -13.06 -2.06 0.37
C LYS A 91 -11.83 -1.16 0.36
N GLU A 92 -12.03 0.10 -0.04
CA GLU A 92 -11.08 1.19 0.16
C GLU A 92 -11.58 2.07 1.30
N ALA A 93 -10.78 2.25 2.34
CA ALA A 93 -10.97 3.24 3.39
C ALA A 93 -10.11 4.47 3.09
N TYR A 94 -10.74 5.62 2.89
CA TYR A 94 -10.07 6.90 2.74
C TYR A 94 -9.83 7.48 4.11
N ILE A 95 -8.58 7.82 4.40
CA ILE A 95 -8.11 8.15 5.73
C ILE A 95 -7.53 9.56 5.74
N ALA A 96 -7.90 10.29 6.79
CA ALA A 96 -7.29 11.55 7.15
C ALA A 96 -6.76 11.48 8.58
N ALA A 97 -5.48 11.78 8.74
CA ALA A 97 -4.87 12.02 10.05
C ALA A 97 -5.24 13.40 10.58
N ASP A 98 -5.28 13.54 11.91
CA ASP A 98 -5.54 14.83 12.56
C ASP A 98 -4.41 15.85 12.25
N LYS A 99 -4.79 17.01 11.69
CA LYS A 99 -3.82 18.03 11.23
C LYS A 99 -2.96 18.58 12.35
N GLU A 100 -3.49 18.73 13.56
CA GLU A 100 -2.71 19.24 14.68
C GLU A 100 -1.72 18.18 15.16
N GLN A 101 -2.11 16.91 15.22
CA GLN A 101 -1.18 15.81 15.50
C GLN A 101 -0.07 15.70 14.44
N LEU A 102 -0.37 15.89 13.15
CA LEU A 102 0.64 15.86 12.08
C LEU A 102 1.72 16.93 12.23
N LYS A 103 1.38 18.13 12.73
CA LYS A 103 2.36 19.20 13.00
C LYS A 103 3.36 18.85 14.09
N THR A 104 2.98 17.95 15.00
CA THR A 104 3.84 17.50 16.10
C THR A 104 4.85 16.43 15.69
N ILE A 105 4.70 15.84 14.50
CA ILE A 105 5.63 14.84 13.97
C ILE A 105 6.93 15.56 13.57
N ASN A 106 7.92 15.50 14.46
CA ASN A 106 9.24 16.10 14.28
C ASN A 106 10.32 15.09 13.88
N ASN A 107 10.03 13.80 14.03
CA ASN A 107 10.91 12.68 13.68
C ASN A 107 10.15 11.70 12.78
N THR A 108 10.89 10.89 12.03
CA THR A 108 10.28 9.82 11.22
C THR A 108 9.54 8.85 12.13
N LEU A 109 8.25 8.62 11.84
CA LEU A 109 7.42 7.64 12.52
C LEU A 109 7.34 6.39 11.64
N SER A 110 7.60 5.21 12.21
CA SER A 110 7.38 3.92 11.54
C SER A 110 6.44 3.05 12.37
N PHE A 111 5.47 2.41 11.70
CA PHE A 111 4.54 1.49 12.33
C PHE A 111 4.05 0.44 11.34
N ASN A 112 3.73 -0.74 11.86
CA ASN A 112 3.23 -1.89 11.09
C ASN A 112 1.84 -2.36 11.51
N ASN A 113 1.37 -1.92 12.68
CA ASN A 113 0.10 -2.30 13.27
C ASN A 113 -0.74 -1.06 13.61
N LEU A 114 -2.06 -1.22 13.58
CA LEU A 114 -3.03 -0.23 13.99
C LEU A 114 -4.08 -0.86 14.92
N THR A 115 -4.62 -0.07 15.84
CA THR A 115 -5.87 -0.44 16.53
C THR A 115 -7.03 0.07 15.71
N ALA A 116 -7.76 -0.85 15.06
CA ALA A 116 -8.98 -0.55 14.32
C ALA A 116 -10.17 -0.49 15.29
N HIS A 117 -10.92 0.61 15.26
CA HIS A 117 -12.17 0.75 15.99
C HIS A 117 -13.33 0.62 15.02
N TYR A 118 -14.37 -0.13 15.40
CA TYR A 118 -15.50 -0.47 14.55
C TYR A 118 -16.81 0.19 14.99
N ASN A 119 -17.76 0.26 14.07
CA ASN A 119 -19.09 0.84 14.31
C ASN A 119 -19.97 0.05 15.31
N ASP A 120 -19.62 -1.19 15.64
CA ASP A 120 -20.27 -2.00 16.66
C ASP A 120 -19.69 -1.79 18.08
N GLY A 121 -18.72 -0.86 18.22
CA GLY A 121 -18.06 -0.55 19.49
C GLY A 121 -16.87 -1.45 19.82
N THR A 122 -16.59 -2.48 19.01
CA THR A 122 -15.42 -3.34 19.20
C THR A 122 -14.15 -2.72 18.65
N SER A 123 -12.99 -3.28 19.01
CA SER A 123 -11.69 -2.88 18.46
C SER A 123 -10.75 -4.06 18.34
N ASP A 124 -9.93 -4.08 17.29
CA ASP A 124 -8.91 -5.11 17.07
C ASP A 124 -7.56 -4.46 16.75
N SER A 125 -6.47 -5.05 17.22
CA SER A 125 -5.15 -4.79 16.65
C SER A 125 -5.05 -5.49 15.29
N VAL A 126 -4.66 -4.76 14.26
CA VAL A 126 -4.54 -5.24 12.88
C VAL A 126 -3.15 -4.93 12.34
N GLU A 127 -2.52 -5.94 11.74
CA GLU A 127 -1.28 -5.79 10.98
C GLU A 127 -1.61 -5.23 9.60
N ILE A 128 -0.94 -4.14 9.21
CA ILE A 128 -1.22 -3.40 7.97
C ILE A 128 -0.02 -3.32 7.02
N GLY A 129 1.11 -3.96 7.30
CA GLY A 129 2.34 -3.85 6.49
C GLY A 129 3.35 -2.93 7.15
N GLU A 130 3.99 -2.03 6.40
CA GLU A 130 4.98 -1.09 6.92
C GLU A 130 4.68 0.33 6.43
N MET A 131 4.48 1.24 7.38
CA MET A 131 4.18 2.65 7.13
C MET A 131 5.33 3.48 7.68
N ILE A 132 5.97 4.27 6.83
CA ILE A 132 7.04 5.21 7.18
C ILE A 132 6.56 6.62 6.88
N VAL A 133 6.51 7.47 7.90
CA VAL A 133 6.02 8.83 7.80
C VAL A 133 7.14 9.79 8.17
N HIS A 134 7.59 10.58 7.21
CA HIS A 134 8.60 11.61 7.44
C HIS A 134 7.97 12.90 7.96
N PRO A 135 8.67 13.67 8.80
CA PRO A 135 8.23 15.00 9.18
C PRO A 135 8.12 15.91 7.94
N VAL A 136 7.37 17.02 8.07
CA VAL A 136 7.24 17.99 6.97
C VAL A 136 8.62 18.48 6.55
N ILE A 137 8.96 18.30 5.28
CA ILE A 137 10.21 18.78 4.70
C ILE A 137 10.08 20.30 4.52
N ASN A 138 10.35 21.07 5.56
CA ASN A 138 10.22 22.54 5.58
C ASN A 138 11.29 23.27 4.72
N LYS A 139 12.19 22.53 4.07
CA LYS A 139 13.22 23.09 3.19
C LYS A 139 12.88 22.75 1.76
N ILE A 140 12.86 23.76 0.90
CA ILE A 140 12.76 23.56 -0.55
C ILE A 140 13.95 22.66 -0.97
N PRO A 141 13.67 21.47 -1.54
CA PRO A 141 14.73 20.56 -1.95
C PRO A 141 15.57 21.20 -3.08
N PRO A 142 16.88 20.90 -3.14
CA PRO A 142 17.72 21.32 -4.26
C PRO A 142 17.14 21.03 -5.64
N LEU A 143 16.48 19.88 -5.83
CA LEU A 143 15.78 19.48 -7.05
C LEU A 143 14.26 19.62 -6.83
N GLU A 144 13.64 20.50 -7.60
CA GLU A 144 12.20 20.73 -7.58
C GLU A 144 11.54 19.99 -8.74
N SER A 145 10.56 19.15 -8.40
CA SER A 145 9.71 18.47 -9.39
C SER A 145 8.95 19.48 -10.24
N ARG A 146 9.07 19.36 -11.56
CA ARG A 146 8.37 20.20 -12.57
C ARG A 146 7.37 19.42 -13.40
N SER A 147 7.58 18.12 -13.55
CA SER A 147 6.68 17.23 -14.27
C SER A 147 6.76 15.83 -13.68
N GLY A 148 5.68 15.07 -13.83
CA GLY A 148 5.67 13.68 -13.43
C GLY A 148 4.53 12.95 -14.11
N GLY A 149 4.74 11.66 -14.34
CA GLY A 149 3.75 10.81 -14.95
C GLY A 149 3.94 9.36 -14.53
N GLY A 150 2.86 8.60 -14.58
CA GLY A 150 2.87 7.16 -14.36
C GLY A 150 1.98 6.49 -15.39
N SER A 151 2.23 5.21 -15.63
CA SER A 151 1.43 4.35 -16.50
C SER A 151 0.90 3.16 -15.72
N ASN A 152 -0.19 2.57 -16.21
CA ASN A 152 -0.73 1.32 -15.66
C ASN A 152 0.15 0.09 -15.97
N GLN A 153 1.33 0.28 -16.57
CA GLN A 153 2.29 -0.79 -16.87
C GLN A 153 3.49 -0.78 -15.89
N GLY A 154 3.34 -0.07 -14.77
CA GLY A 154 4.35 0.04 -13.73
C GLY A 154 5.56 0.85 -14.18
N THR A 155 5.37 1.84 -15.04
CA THR A 155 6.44 2.76 -15.45
C THR A 155 6.05 4.19 -15.15
N GLY A 156 7.02 5.03 -14.86
CA GLY A 156 6.75 6.45 -14.70
C GLY A 156 8.02 7.27 -14.76
N TYR A 157 7.84 8.57 -14.66
CA TYR A 157 8.93 9.53 -14.74
C TYR A 157 8.70 10.71 -13.80
N ASN A 158 9.78 11.41 -13.51
CA ASN A 158 9.78 12.70 -12.87
C ASN A 158 10.83 13.61 -13.51
N GLY A 159 10.37 14.72 -14.08
CA GLY A 159 11.24 15.80 -14.52
C GLY A 159 11.40 16.82 -13.40
N PHE A 160 12.63 17.26 -13.16
CA PHE A 160 12.95 18.22 -12.10
C PHE A 160 13.91 19.30 -12.60
N VAL A 161 13.99 20.40 -11.85
CA VAL A 161 14.93 21.51 -12.08
C VAL A 161 15.68 21.79 -10.79
N ALA A 162 16.98 22.01 -10.90
CA ALA A 162 17.82 22.37 -9.77
C ALA A 162 17.59 23.84 -9.37
N ASN A 163 17.11 24.07 -8.15
CA ASN A 163 16.93 25.41 -7.58
C ASN A 163 18.23 26.03 -7.07
N ARG A 164 19.24 25.19 -6.82
CA ARG A 164 20.60 25.56 -6.45
C ARG A 164 21.56 24.47 -6.92
N ASN A 165 22.85 24.79 -6.93
CA ASN A 165 23.88 23.81 -7.27
C ASN A 165 23.79 22.62 -6.30
N VAL A 166 23.80 21.41 -6.84
CA VAL A 166 23.73 20.17 -6.06
C VAL A 166 24.47 19.05 -6.78
N THR A 167 25.12 18.20 -6.00
CA THR A 167 25.72 16.96 -6.48
C THR A 167 24.89 15.81 -5.98
N ILE A 168 24.27 15.06 -6.88
CA ILE A 168 23.53 13.84 -6.58
C ILE A 168 24.52 12.68 -6.54
N SER A 169 24.60 11.99 -5.40
CA SER A 169 25.51 10.88 -5.17
C SER A 169 24.85 9.52 -5.36
N ALA A 170 23.53 9.44 -5.24
CA ALA A 170 22.77 8.20 -5.40
C ALA A 170 21.27 8.47 -5.60
N VAL A 171 20.57 7.45 -6.07
CA VAL A 171 19.11 7.34 -5.99
C VAL A 171 18.78 6.12 -5.13
N SER A 172 17.87 6.30 -4.18
CA SER A 172 17.33 5.22 -3.35
C SER A 172 15.82 5.16 -3.48
N HIS A 173 15.22 4.08 -2.98
CA HIS A 173 13.78 3.88 -2.95
C HIS A 173 13.36 3.25 -1.62
N SER A 174 12.09 3.43 -1.28
CA SER A 174 11.45 2.79 -0.14
C SER A 174 11.52 1.28 -0.19
N PHE A 175 11.58 0.64 0.98
CA PHE A 175 11.50 -0.82 1.13
C PHE A 175 12.52 -1.61 0.27
N PRO A 176 13.83 -1.27 0.30
CA PRO A 176 14.82 -1.88 -0.58
C PRO A 176 14.95 -3.39 -0.36
N SER A 177 14.74 -3.91 0.86
CA SER A 177 14.77 -5.36 1.10
C SER A 177 13.61 -6.12 0.46
N GLN A 178 12.51 -5.44 0.16
CA GLN A 178 11.30 -6.03 -0.40
C GLN A 178 11.16 -5.76 -1.91
N LEU A 179 11.81 -4.73 -2.46
CA LEU A 179 11.51 -4.24 -3.82
C LEU A 179 12.71 -4.10 -4.76
N SER A 180 13.96 -4.28 -4.28
CA SER A 180 15.16 -4.06 -5.12
C SER A 180 15.26 -4.99 -6.33
N ASP A 181 14.59 -6.15 -6.30
CA ASP A 181 14.56 -7.13 -7.39
C ASP A 181 13.53 -6.80 -8.49
N VAL A 182 12.61 -5.86 -8.21
CA VAL A 182 11.45 -5.54 -9.08
C VAL A 182 11.37 -4.05 -9.45
N ILE A 183 12.28 -3.24 -8.92
CA ILE A 183 12.43 -1.82 -9.23
C ILE A 183 13.70 -1.58 -10.02
N THR A 184 13.56 -0.85 -11.12
CA THR A 184 14.68 -0.28 -11.86
C THR A 184 14.46 1.21 -12.01
N THR A 185 15.56 1.96 -12.00
CA THR A 185 15.55 3.42 -12.14
C THR A 185 16.54 3.84 -13.21
N GLN A 186 16.26 4.93 -13.91
CA GLN A 186 17.18 5.60 -14.82
C GLN A 186 17.16 7.09 -14.49
N PHE A 187 18.25 7.59 -13.95
CA PHE A 187 18.41 8.98 -13.58
C PHE A 187 19.34 9.67 -14.58
N LYS A 188 18.92 10.83 -15.10
CA LYS A 188 19.58 11.52 -16.21
C LYS A 188 19.58 13.03 -15.98
N GLY A 189 20.72 13.69 -16.24
CA GLY A 189 20.80 15.15 -16.34
C GLY A 189 20.57 15.66 -17.76
N SER A 190 20.08 16.88 -17.91
CA SER A 190 19.96 17.54 -19.22
C SER A 190 21.35 17.63 -19.88
N GLY A 191 21.52 16.99 -21.04
CA GLY A 191 22.77 16.98 -21.80
C GLY A 191 23.78 15.87 -21.46
N SER A 192 23.46 14.93 -20.56
CA SER A 192 24.26 13.71 -20.33
C SER A 192 23.63 12.55 -21.07
N ASP A 193 24.38 11.82 -21.90
CA ASP A 193 23.93 10.53 -22.45
C ASP A 193 24.04 9.37 -21.45
N ASN A 194 24.80 9.59 -20.36
CA ASN A 194 25.02 8.60 -19.33
C ASN A 194 23.92 8.65 -18.27
N THR A 195 23.19 7.55 -18.14
CA THR A 195 22.20 7.33 -17.07
C THR A 195 22.86 6.66 -15.87
N ASN A 196 22.40 6.99 -14.66
CA ASN A 196 22.86 6.39 -13.39
C ASN A 196 24.38 6.45 -13.12
N GLN A 197 25.12 7.32 -13.79
CA GLN A 197 26.51 7.61 -13.43
C GLN A 197 26.56 8.66 -12.34
N PHE A 198 26.72 8.19 -11.10
CA PHE A 198 26.94 9.06 -9.95
C PHE A 198 28.45 9.26 -9.71
N PRO A 199 28.86 10.43 -9.20
CA PRO A 199 28.03 11.59 -8.86
C PRO A 199 27.56 12.38 -10.10
N MET A 200 26.35 12.93 -10.05
CA MET A 200 25.83 13.87 -11.05
C MET A 200 25.77 15.27 -10.50
N VAL A 201 26.35 16.23 -11.22
CA VAL A 201 26.36 17.64 -10.80
C VAL A 201 25.29 18.39 -11.57
N PHE A 202 24.41 19.08 -10.84
CA PHE A 202 23.42 19.99 -11.40
C PHE A 202 23.74 21.42 -10.95
N ARG A 203 23.82 22.34 -11.91
CA ARG A 203 23.86 23.78 -11.65
C ARG A 203 22.44 24.31 -11.51
N LYS A 204 22.29 25.43 -10.79
CA LYS A 204 21.00 26.13 -10.70
C LYS A 204 20.41 26.36 -12.10
N GLY A 205 19.17 25.95 -12.29
CA GLY A 205 18.40 26.05 -13.54
C GLY A 205 18.55 24.84 -14.46
N GLU A 206 19.50 23.93 -14.21
CA GLU A 206 19.62 22.70 -14.99
C GLU A 206 18.48 21.74 -14.67
N ALA A 207 17.95 21.13 -15.73
CA ALA A 207 16.91 20.13 -15.62
C ALA A 207 17.50 18.72 -15.57
N GLY A 208 16.73 17.79 -15.04
CA GLY A 208 17.01 16.37 -15.12
C GLY A 208 15.71 15.57 -15.14
N TYR A 209 15.86 14.27 -15.35
CA TYR A 209 14.77 13.32 -15.42
C TYR A 209 15.14 12.07 -14.65
N MET A 210 14.15 11.48 -14.01
CA MET A 210 14.21 10.16 -13.42
C MET A 210 13.08 9.33 -14.00
N ASP A 211 13.41 8.22 -14.63
CA ASP A 211 12.46 7.19 -15.02
C ASP A 211 12.53 6.03 -14.03
N TYR A 212 11.39 5.40 -13.77
CA TYR A 212 11.34 4.16 -13.00
C TYR A 212 10.49 3.11 -13.71
N THR A 213 10.80 1.85 -13.42
CA THR A 213 9.92 0.71 -13.67
C THR A 213 9.79 -0.08 -12.39
N PHE A 214 8.55 -0.33 -11.97
CA PHE A 214 8.18 -1.23 -10.89
C PHE A 214 7.28 -2.31 -11.45
N ARG A 215 7.77 -3.56 -11.51
CA ARG A 215 7.02 -4.68 -12.09
C ARG A 215 7.17 -5.92 -11.25
N LEU A 216 6.05 -6.32 -10.66
CA LEU A 216 5.92 -7.61 -10.00
C LEU A 216 5.56 -8.69 -11.04
N PRO A 217 6.17 -9.89 -10.98
CA PRO A 217 5.68 -11.05 -11.72
C PRO A 217 4.22 -11.35 -11.37
N LYS A 218 3.47 -11.95 -12.31
CA LYS A 218 2.04 -12.23 -12.10
C LYS A 218 1.76 -13.15 -10.92
N ASP A 219 2.63 -14.13 -10.70
CA ASP A 219 2.49 -15.13 -9.63
C ASP A 219 3.17 -14.67 -8.32
N ASP A 220 3.63 -13.41 -8.27
CA ASP A 220 4.27 -12.88 -7.08
C ASP A 220 3.23 -12.45 -6.04
N PRO A 221 3.22 -13.01 -4.82
CA PRO A 221 2.24 -12.65 -3.80
C PRO A 221 2.29 -11.17 -3.40
N ARG A 222 3.40 -10.47 -3.67
CA ARG A 222 3.55 -9.02 -3.45
C ARG A 222 2.57 -8.18 -4.27
N ILE A 223 2.00 -8.73 -5.35
CA ILE A 223 1.06 -8.02 -6.24
C ILE A 223 -0.25 -7.63 -5.52
N ASN A 224 -0.56 -8.35 -4.44
CA ASN A 224 -1.74 -8.15 -3.61
C ASN A 224 -1.55 -7.05 -2.56
N ASN A 225 -0.35 -6.51 -2.41
CA ASN A 225 -0.08 -5.43 -1.46
C ASN A 225 -0.32 -4.06 -2.12
N ALA A 226 -0.56 -3.05 -1.30
CA ALA A 226 -0.59 -1.66 -1.73
C ALA A 226 0.77 -1.00 -1.47
N TYR A 227 1.23 -0.15 -2.38
CA TYR A 227 2.50 0.56 -2.23
C TYR A 227 2.35 2.07 -2.43
N GLN A 228 3.11 2.82 -1.66
CA GLN A 228 3.40 4.22 -1.90
C GLN A 228 4.91 4.36 -1.75
N ILE A 229 5.61 4.29 -2.88
CA ILE A 229 7.07 4.19 -2.93
C ILE A 229 7.61 5.60 -3.14
N MET A 230 8.50 6.01 -2.23
CA MET A 230 9.27 7.24 -2.37
C MET A 230 10.64 6.92 -2.95
N PHE A 231 10.94 7.51 -4.10
CA PHE A 231 12.29 7.54 -4.65
C PHE A 231 12.98 8.81 -4.15
N SER A 232 14.14 8.66 -3.52
CA SER A 232 14.92 9.77 -2.98
C SER A 232 16.18 9.99 -3.80
N TYR A 233 16.44 11.23 -4.18
CA TYR A 233 17.68 11.67 -4.80
C TYR A 233 18.58 12.17 -3.67
N LEU A 234 19.71 11.53 -3.45
CA LEU A 234 20.58 11.80 -2.31
C LEU A 234 21.76 12.68 -2.72
N ASP A 235 22.07 13.71 -1.94
CA ASP A 235 23.28 14.52 -2.15
C ASP A 235 24.55 13.82 -1.64
N ASP A 236 25.70 14.48 -1.77
CA ASP A 236 27.01 14.03 -1.28
C ASP A 236 27.03 13.76 0.24
N LYS A 237 26.12 14.38 1.00
CA LYS A 237 25.94 14.19 2.45
C LYS A 237 24.83 13.19 2.78
N ARG A 238 24.30 12.49 1.77
CA ARG A 238 23.16 11.56 1.88
C ARG A 238 21.87 12.22 2.39
N GLN A 239 21.71 13.52 2.16
CA GLN A 239 20.46 14.23 2.43
C GLN A 239 19.56 14.17 1.20
N ILE A 240 18.24 14.20 1.41
CA ILE A 240 17.26 14.22 0.32
C ILE A 240 17.40 15.56 -0.44
N ALA A 241 17.98 15.47 -1.63
CA ALA A 241 18.12 16.56 -2.59
C ALA A 241 16.85 16.78 -3.42
N GLY A 242 15.99 15.76 -3.50
CA GLY A 242 14.70 15.76 -4.18
C GLY A 242 14.07 14.38 -4.02
N PHE A 243 12.80 14.26 -4.33
CA PHE A 243 12.10 12.98 -4.27
C PHE A 243 10.96 12.94 -5.28
N MET A 244 10.51 11.74 -5.58
CA MET A 244 9.25 11.50 -6.26
C MET A 244 8.51 10.35 -5.57
N ASN A 245 7.19 10.36 -5.68
CA ASN A 245 6.34 9.31 -5.13
C ASN A 245 5.61 8.61 -6.26
N THR A 246 5.46 7.29 -6.15
CA THR A 246 4.50 6.51 -6.94
C THR A 246 3.55 5.78 -6.02
N ILE A 247 2.30 5.59 -6.46
CA ILE A 247 1.26 4.88 -5.73
C ILE A 247 0.82 3.71 -6.59
N GLU A 248 0.93 2.52 -6.04
CA GLU A 248 0.54 1.27 -6.70
C GLU A 248 -0.54 0.61 -5.88
N GLN A 249 -1.65 0.33 -6.54
CA GLN A 249 -2.82 -0.23 -5.91
C GLN A 249 -2.75 -1.75 -5.94
N PRO A 250 -3.34 -2.45 -4.96
CA PRO A 250 -3.33 -3.90 -4.95
C PRO A 250 -4.06 -4.46 -6.17
N GLN A 251 -3.48 -5.46 -6.81
CA GLN A 251 -4.06 -6.17 -7.95
C GLN A 251 -4.64 -7.51 -7.47
N LEU A 252 -5.68 -7.43 -6.64
CA LEU A 252 -6.33 -8.59 -6.09
C LEU A 252 -7.48 -9.02 -7.02
N TYR A 253 -7.22 -9.98 -7.93
CA TYR A 253 -8.24 -10.51 -8.83
C TYR A 253 -8.93 -11.76 -8.25
N SER A 254 -10.02 -12.20 -8.88
CA SER A 254 -10.85 -13.32 -8.39
C SER A 254 -10.16 -14.66 -8.22
N GLY A 255 -9.12 -14.93 -8.99
CA GLY A 255 -8.31 -16.15 -8.79
C GLY A 255 -7.43 -16.07 -7.55
N ASP A 256 -7.02 -14.88 -7.15
CA ASP A 256 -5.95 -14.66 -6.17
C ASP A 256 -6.49 -14.45 -4.75
N LEU A 257 -7.78 -14.13 -4.63
CA LEU A 257 -8.43 -13.78 -3.37
C LEU A 257 -8.45 -14.93 -2.36
N ASP A 258 -8.82 -16.14 -2.79
CA ASP A 258 -8.89 -17.32 -1.91
C ASP A 258 -7.50 -17.71 -1.41
N ASP A 259 -6.51 -17.70 -2.30
CA ASP A 259 -5.12 -17.98 -1.95
C ASP A 259 -4.56 -16.92 -1.00
N TYR A 260 -4.83 -15.63 -1.25
CA TYR A 260 -4.44 -14.54 -0.36
C TYR A 260 -5.06 -14.69 1.04
N ILE A 261 -6.38 -14.98 1.12
CA ILE A 261 -7.06 -15.19 2.40
C ILE A 261 -6.47 -16.39 3.14
N ARG A 262 -6.21 -17.50 2.45
CA ARG A 262 -5.62 -18.71 3.04
C ARG A 262 -4.25 -18.38 3.63
N THR A 263 -3.35 -17.80 2.85
CA THR A 263 -2.00 -17.43 3.29
C THR A 263 -2.05 -16.46 4.47
N ARG A 264 -2.89 -15.42 4.43
CA ARG A 264 -3.00 -14.47 5.55
C ARG A 264 -3.60 -15.09 6.82
N LYS A 265 -4.57 -15.99 6.70
CA LYS A 265 -5.11 -16.72 7.87
C LYS A 265 -4.04 -17.57 8.55
N GLU A 266 -3.20 -18.24 7.76
CA GLU A 266 -2.08 -19.05 8.28
C GLU A 266 -1.01 -18.18 8.96
N GLU A 267 -0.67 -17.02 8.39
CA GLU A 267 0.27 -16.08 9.01
C GLU A 267 -0.23 -15.53 10.34
N LEU A 268 -1.53 -15.23 10.45
CA LEU A 268 -2.13 -14.70 11.69
C LEU A 268 -2.25 -15.74 12.82
N GLN A 269 -2.06 -17.02 12.52
CA GLN A 269 -2.09 -18.13 13.49
C GLN A 269 -0.69 -18.49 14.03
N ARG A 270 0.38 -17.94 13.47
CA ARG A 270 1.77 -18.12 13.92
C ARG A 270 2.18 -17.05 14.92
#